data_AF-A0A949IL49-F1
#
_entry.id   AF-A0A949IL49-F1
#
_cell.length_a   1.000
_cell.length_b   1.000
_cell.length_c   1.000
_cell.angle_alpha   90.00
_cell.angle_beta   90.00
_cell.angle_gamma   90.00
#
_symmetry.space_group_name_H-M   'P 1'
#
loop_
_entity.id
_entity.type
_entity.pdbx_description
1 polymer ?
#
loop_
_entity_poly.entity_id
_entity_poly.type
_entity_poly.pdbx_seq_one_letter_code
_entity_poly.pdbx_strand_id
1 'polypeptide(L)'
;MSATELSSNSDTVSNAAVGGDLQNKMHDGLFLAAHSHPTDNLAQLNQTAAKMTAAPQEQKLIGRLDHLNIDAKSVKQGSSEFVSSLSAGVVGTVALSVGAAYMTHNVRALTIPLALAAGAVTKYGVKDAAEHLLLDKKDRTLSSKDLLWGSVDAMAGIGASAAESAVAKKIMTNVGRNVLGGDVAATTAFDAGKMISKESLFWGGQSNVARGLVGGVTGAGIWSTPHRLAENWQEIKAHPRSGLFTTGTEVAGDIALGGAIGGALGLGGTLVARHQEIAGKAKASLFPDKNVFKLNTYHVNDFHSNTEQLPRLKTLLDAQMHLSEMRGVPARFVIPGDIESGRVNFAYTRGGEVENRALIEMGAKEIVPGNHPYDAPGGRADVPRYPAMMEPILQDHPEVSLISANLDVSAYPQYSRILKPYALRDIDTPWGKTKMGTVGLTTDEGALGQIKWQDPLPTAMAAIEKMKAEGATVFQIHSHLGLGEDIKLAQGLIKNNVKVSGIIGAHSHDALPTPYWVEGKIPIVQAGHS
;
A
#
# COMPACT_ATOMS: atom_id res chain seq x y z
N MET A 1 22.94 60.32 24.08
CA MET A 1 21.51 60.08 23.82
C MET A 1 21.38 58.57 23.63
N SER A 2 21.24 57.76 24.69
CA SER A 2 19.97 57.34 25.36
C SER A 2 18.96 56.80 24.34
N ALA A 3 18.43 55.58 24.38
CA ALA A 3 18.22 54.55 25.41
C ALA A 3 18.05 53.18 24.71
N THR A 4 18.67 52.09 25.18
CA THR A 4 18.07 51.04 26.04
C THR A 4 17.03 50.18 25.33
N GLU A 5 17.41 48.97 24.90
CA GLU A 5 16.46 47.90 24.58
C GLU A 5 16.52 46.78 25.62
N LEU A 6 15.32 46.43 26.05
CA LEU A 6 14.94 45.60 27.18
C LEU A 6 15.25 44.11 26.96
N SER A 7 15.77 43.49 28.02
CA SER A 7 15.61 42.07 28.29
C SER A 7 14.15 41.75 28.59
N SER A 8 13.62 40.68 28.01
CA SER A 8 12.49 39.97 28.60
C SER A 8 12.67 38.46 28.44
N ASN A 9 12.80 37.81 29.59
CA ASN A 9 12.47 36.40 29.81
C ASN A 9 11.17 36.03 29.09
N SER A 10 11.19 34.90 28.41
CA SER A 10 9.99 34.07 28.26
C SER A 10 10.37 32.62 28.48
N ASP A 11 9.71 32.04 29.47
CA ASP A 11 9.90 30.71 30.00
C ASP A 11 9.87 29.61 28.94
N THR A 12 10.84 28.72 29.05
CA THR A 12 10.82 27.37 28.47
C THR A 12 9.65 26.57 29.05
N VAL A 13 8.56 26.46 28.29
CA VAL A 13 7.59 25.38 28.45
C VAL A 13 8.04 24.22 27.55
N SER A 14 8.69 23.24 28.16
CA SER A 14 8.94 21.93 27.56
C SER A 14 7.61 21.20 27.37
N ASN A 15 7.06 21.22 26.16
CA ASN A 15 6.01 20.27 25.79
C ASN A 15 6.67 18.93 25.46
N ALA A 16 6.59 18.02 26.43
CA ALA A 16 7.01 16.64 26.33
C ALA A 16 6.32 15.94 25.15
N ALA A 17 7.12 15.21 24.39
CA ALA A 17 6.68 14.25 23.40
C ALA A 17 5.84 13.14 24.08
N VAL A 18 4.52 13.16 23.87
CA VAL A 18 3.62 12.08 24.28
C VAL A 18 2.92 11.44 23.06
N GLY A 19 3.19 11.90 21.84
CA GLY A 19 2.53 11.40 20.63
C GLY A 19 3.20 10.23 19.91
N GLY A 20 4.49 9.96 20.14
CA GLY A 20 5.26 8.98 19.36
C GLY A 20 5.24 7.54 19.91
N ASP A 21 4.95 7.37 21.20
CA ASP A 21 5.16 6.09 21.90
C ASP A 21 3.99 5.10 21.74
N LEU A 22 2.77 5.58 21.41
CA LEU A 22 1.62 4.69 21.21
C LEU A 22 1.63 3.96 19.86
N GLN A 23 2.21 4.57 18.82
CA GLN A 23 2.19 4.01 17.47
C GLN A 23 3.28 2.94 17.27
N ASN A 24 4.46 3.15 17.88
CA ASN A 24 5.49 2.12 17.97
C ASN A 24 5.02 0.93 18.82
N LYS A 25 4.29 1.16 19.92
CA LYS A 25 3.70 0.09 20.74
C LYS A 25 2.58 -0.70 20.04
N MET A 26 1.87 -0.13 19.08
CA MET A 26 0.89 -0.87 18.26
C MET A 26 1.57 -1.74 17.18
N HIS A 27 2.66 -1.25 16.60
CA HIS A 27 3.44 -2.00 15.60
C HIS A 27 4.25 -3.14 16.25
N ASP A 28 4.79 -2.91 17.46
CA ASP A 28 5.49 -3.93 18.25
C ASP A 28 4.53 -4.92 18.93
N GLY A 29 3.33 -4.48 19.33
CA GLY A 29 2.32 -5.34 19.96
C GLY A 29 1.75 -6.43 19.03
N LEU A 30 1.62 -6.13 17.73
CA LEU A 30 1.23 -7.12 16.71
C LEU A 30 2.36 -8.11 16.36
N PHE A 31 3.61 -7.73 16.57
CA PHE A 31 4.78 -8.59 16.34
C PHE A 31 5.14 -9.46 17.56
N LEU A 32 4.92 -8.94 18.78
CA LEU A 32 5.08 -9.66 20.06
C LEU A 32 3.97 -10.69 20.33
N ALA A 33 2.79 -10.53 19.71
CA ALA A 33 1.72 -11.53 19.76
C ALA A 33 2.11 -12.87 19.10
N ALA A 34 3.17 -12.89 18.27
CA ALA A 34 3.72 -14.12 17.70
C ALA A 34 4.67 -14.89 18.65
N HIS A 35 5.04 -14.31 19.81
CA HIS A 35 6.07 -14.87 20.71
C HIS A 35 5.69 -14.88 22.21
N SER A 36 4.41 -14.65 22.57
CA SER A 36 3.95 -14.60 23.97
C SER A 36 2.82 -15.60 24.26
N HIS A 37 2.65 -15.96 25.53
CA HIS A 37 1.69 -16.96 25.98
C HIS A 37 0.22 -16.51 25.72
N PRO A 38 -0.69 -17.44 25.36
CA PRO A 38 -2.06 -17.12 24.92
C PRO A 38 -2.92 -16.30 25.89
N THR A 39 -2.62 -16.34 27.19
CA THR A 39 -3.40 -15.67 28.24
C THR A 39 -3.14 -14.15 28.30
N ASP A 40 -1.95 -13.69 27.92
CA ASP A 40 -1.57 -12.29 28.01
C ASP A 40 -2.16 -11.44 26.87
N ASN A 41 -2.39 -12.07 25.71
CA ASN A 41 -3.02 -11.46 24.53
C ASN A 41 -4.52 -11.14 24.75
N LEU A 42 -5.23 -12.01 25.48
CA LEU A 42 -6.66 -11.82 25.80
C LEU A 42 -6.88 -10.64 26.77
N ALA A 43 -5.98 -10.45 27.74
CA ALA A 43 -6.04 -9.34 28.69
C ALA A 43 -5.75 -7.98 28.01
N GLN A 44 -4.76 -7.92 27.11
CA GLN A 44 -4.43 -6.69 26.37
C GLN A 44 -5.51 -6.28 25.36
N LEU A 45 -6.18 -7.25 24.72
CA LEU A 45 -7.31 -6.98 23.81
C LEU A 45 -8.52 -6.38 24.55
N ASN A 46 -8.88 -6.93 25.72
CA ASN A 46 -9.95 -6.39 26.56
C ASN A 46 -9.64 -4.96 27.04
N GLN A 47 -8.37 -4.67 27.37
CA GLN A 47 -7.94 -3.34 27.80
C GLN A 47 -7.95 -2.30 26.67
N THR A 48 -7.73 -2.74 25.42
CA THR A 48 -7.77 -1.87 24.23
C THR A 48 -9.20 -1.52 23.83
N ALA A 49 -10.12 -2.50 23.87
CA ALA A 49 -11.56 -2.28 23.65
C ALA A 49 -12.15 -1.29 24.67
N ALA A 50 -11.76 -1.40 25.95
CA ALA A 50 -12.19 -0.49 27.01
C ALA A 50 -11.62 0.95 26.90
N LYS A 51 -10.52 1.15 26.15
CA LYS A 51 -9.96 2.50 25.91
C LYS A 51 -10.62 3.23 24.74
N MET A 52 -11.17 2.50 23.76
CA MET A 52 -11.91 3.11 22.64
C MET A 52 -13.27 3.67 23.06
N THR A 53 -13.85 3.18 24.16
CA THR A 53 -15.15 3.61 24.71
C THR A 53 -15.08 4.85 25.60
N ALA A 54 -13.89 5.37 25.91
CA ALA A 54 -13.73 6.52 26.81
C ALA A 54 -13.50 7.87 26.10
N ALA A 55 -13.91 8.01 24.83
CA ALA A 55 -13.67 9.21 24.04
C ALA A 55 -14.50 10.43 24.56
N PRO A 56 -13.89 11.61 24.79
CA PRO A 56 -14.56 12.77 25.40
C PRO A 56 -15.76 13.37 24.63
N GLN A 57 -16.04 12.94 23.39
CA GLN A 57 -17.11 13.50 22.58
C GLN A 57 -18.52 13.01 22.97
N GLU A 58 -18.64 11.89 23.68
CA GLU A 58 -19.93 11.28 24.02
C GLU A 58 -20.72 12.11 25.06
N GLN A 59 -20.03 12.69 26.05
CA GLN A 59 -20.67 13.51 27.08
C GLN A 59 -21.31 14.80 26.53
N LYS A 60 -20.78 15.35 25.43
CA LYS A 60 -21.31 16.57 24.78
C LYS A 60 -22.54 16.30 23.91
N LEU A 61 -22.73 15.06 23.47
CA LEU A 61 -23.89 14.63 22.70
C LEU A 61 -25.08 14.32 23.63
N ILE A 62 -24.80 13.75 24.81
CA ILE A 62 -25.80 13.38 25.82
C ILE A 62 -26.56 14.61 26.35
N GLY A 63 -25.87 15.73 26.59
CA GLY A 63 -26.52 16.99 27.01
C GLY A 63 -27.43 17.65 25.96
N ARG A 64 -27.44 17.17 24.71
CA ARG A 64 -28.35 17.65 23.65
C ARG A 64 -29.59 16.76 23.46
N LEU A 65 -29.59 15.56 24.05
CA LEU A 65 -30.68 14.58 23.91
C LEU A 65 -31.83 14.82 24.90
N ASP A 66 -31.65 15.60 25.97
CA ASP A 66 -32.70 15.93 26.95
C ASP A 66 -33.92 16.67 26.35
N HIS A 67 -33.80 17.20 25.12
CA HIS A 67 -34.89 17.86 24.38
C HIS A 67 -35.66 16.91 23.43
N LEU A 68 -35.13 15.72 23.20
CA LEU A 68 -35.81 14.65 22.47
C LEU A 68 -36.31 13.69 23.55
N ASN A 69 -37.62 13.42 23.60
CA ASN A 69 -38.24 12.57 24.62
C ASN A 69 -37.86 11.07 24.46
N ILE A 70 -36.55 10.80 24.41
CA ILE A 70 -35.92 9.50 24.24
C ILE A 70 -35.51 9.07 25.65
N ASP A 71 -36.05 7.94 26.10
CA ASP A 71 -35.71 7.39 27.40
C ASP A 71 -34.21 7.05 27.46
N ALA A 72 -33.46 7.85 28.19
CA ALA A 72 -32.01 7.70 28.35
C ALA A 72 -31.63 6.30 28.87
N LYS A 73 -32.53 5.62 29.60
CA LYS A 73 -32.33 4.23 30.04
C LYS A 73 -32.31 3.27 28.86
N SER A 74 -33.30 3.36 27.97
CA SER A 74 -33.40 2.51 26.78
C SER A 74 -32.19 2.69 25.87
N VAL A 75 -31.69 3.92 25.72
CA VAL A 75 -30.49 4.21 24.94
C VAL A 75 -29.26 3.55 25.55
N LYS A 76 -29.06 3.69 26.87
CA LYS A 76 -27.91 3.10 27.57
C LYS A 76 -27.91 1.57 27.52
N GLN A 77 -29.09 0.95 27.70
CA GLN A 77 -29.26 -0.51 27.57
C GLN A 77 -28.97 -0.97 26.13
N GLY A 78 -29.50 -0.25 25.14
CA GLY A 78 -29.21 -0.51 23.73
C GLY A 78 -27.71 -0.40 23.41
N SER A 79 -27.03 0.61 23.95
CA SER A 79 -25.58 0.79 23.78
C SER A 79 -24.78 -0.36 24.39
N SER A 80 -25.10 -0.81 25.62
CA SER A 80 -24.41 -1.96 26.22
C SER A 80 -24.62 -3.25 25.43
N GLU A 81 -25.83 -3.47 24.92
CA GLU A 81 -26.14 -4.65 24.10
C GLU A 81 -25.39 -4.60 22.76
N PHE A 82 -25.37 -3.45 22.11
CA PHE A 82 -24.64 -3.24 20.85
C PHE A 82 -23.14 -3.46 21.02
N VAL A 83 -22.52 -2.83 22.02
CA VAL A 83 -21.06 -2.94 22.26
C VAL A 83 -20.67 -4.38 22.59
N SER A 84 -21.44 -5.06 23.44
CA SER A 84 -21.15 -6.44 23.82
C SER A 84 -21.31 -7.43 22.66
N SER A 85 -22.34 -7.25 21.83
CA SER A 85 -22.58 -8.09 20.65
C SER A 85 -21.53 -7.89 19.57
N LEU A 86 -21.15 -6.63 19.30
CA LEU A 86 -20.06 -6.30 18.39
C LEU A 86 -18.73 -6.93 18.85
N SER A 87 -18.43 -6.83 20.16
CA SER A 87 -17.21 -7.39 20.75
C SER A 87 -17.18 -8.91 20.63
N ALA A 88 -18.30 -9.58 20.89
CA ALA A 88 -18.42 -11.03 20.75
C ALA A 88 -18.22 -11.51 19.31
N GLY A 89 -18.79 -10.80 18.33
CA GLY A 89 -18.57 -11.07 16.90
C GLY A 89 -17.10 -10.94 16.49
N VAL A 90 -16.43 -9.88 16.94
CA VAL A 90 -15.00 -9.65 16.66
C VAL A 90 -14.13 -10.73 17.32
N VAL A 91 -14.32 -11.01 18.61
CA VAL A 91 -13.52 -12.01 19.33
C VAL A 91 -13.72 -13.41 18.77
N GLY A 92 -14.95 -13.78 18.41
CA GLY A 92 -15.22 -15.06 17.74
C GLY A 92 -14.45 -15.19 16.42
N THR A 93 -14.45 -14.13 15.60
CA THR A 93 -13.71 -14.11 14.32
C THR A 93 -12.20 -14.24 14.52
N VAL A 94 -11.64 -13.55 15.52
CA VAL A 94 -10.21 -13.63 15.85
C VAL A 94 -9.85 -15.03 16.35
N ALA A 95 -10.65 -15.59 17.27
CA ALA A 95 -10.43 -16.93 17.80
C ALA A 95 -10.47 -18.00 16.70
N LEU A 96 -11.41 -17.89 15.74
CA LEU A 96 -11.45 -18.78 14.58
C LEU A 96 -10.18 -18.67 13.74
N SER A 97 -9.73 -17.44 13.47
CA SER A 97 -8.55 -17.18 12.63
C SER A 97 -7.26 -17.71 13.25
N VAL A 98 -7.06 -17.48 14.56
CA VAL A 98 -5.94 -18.03 15.33
C VAL A 98 -6.02 -19.55 15.38
N GLY A 99 -7.20 -20.11 15.65
CA GLY A 99 -7.41 -21.55 15.65
C GLY A 99 -7.05 -22.20 14.31
N ALA A 100 -7.48 -21.61 13.19
CA ALA A 100 -7.18 -22.12 11.86
C ALA A 100 -5.69 -22.08 11.51
N ALA A 101 -4.95 -21.09 12.01
CA ALA A 101 -3.52 -20.92 11.76
C ALA A 101 -2.63 -21.91 12.55
N TYR A 102 -2.98 -22.18 13.81
CA TYR A 102 -2.12 -22.95 14.73
C TYR A 102 -2.55 -24.40 14.94
N MET A 103 -3.79 -24.76 14.61
CA MET A 103 -4.28 -26.14 14.82
C MET A 103 -3.94 -27.06 13.65
N THR A 104 -3.38 -28.23 13.99
CA THR A 104 -3.13 -29.32 13.03
C THR A 104 -4.44 -29.82 12.42
N HIS A 105 -4.36 -30.54 11.30
CA HIS A 105 -5.52 -31.00 10.53
C HIS A 105 -6.60 -31.70 11.39
N ASN A 106 -6.21 -32.43 12.44
CA ASN A 106 -7.12 -33.20 13.29
C ASN A 106 -7.86 -32.35 14.35
N VAL A 107 -7.38 -31.14 14.65
CA VAL A 107 -7.95 -30.27 15.69
C VAL A 107 -8.75 -29.11 15.07
N ARG A 108 -8.69 -28.93 13.74
CA ARG A 108 -9.44 -27.90 13.01
C ARG A 108 -10.95 -27.93 13.26
N ALA A 109 -11.53 -29.11 13.54
CA ALA A 109 -12.95 -29.24 13.87
C ALA A 109 -13.35 -28.50 15.17
N LEU A 110 -12.40 -28.26 16.09
CA LEU A 110 -12.66 -27.55 17.35
C LEU A 110 -12.58 -26.02 17.22
N THR A 111 -12.10 -25.49 16.10
CA THR A 111 -11.91 -24.05 15.91
C THR A 111 -13.22 -23.27 15.96
N ILE A 112 -14.30 -23.82 15.38
CA ILE A 112 -15.63 -23.22 15.45
C ILE A 112 -16.17 -23.25 16.89
N PRO A 113 -16.27 -24.40 17.59
CA PRO A 113 -16.70 -24.42 18.99
C PRO A 113 -15.93 -23.47 19.90
N LEU A 114 -14.61 -23.37 19.73
CA LEU A 114 -13.77 -22.45 20.51
C LEU A 114 -14.10 -20.98 20.20
N ALA A 115 -14.32 -20.63 18.94
CA ALA A 115 -14.72 -19.29 18.55
C ALA A 115 -16.09 -18.90 19.12
N LEU A 116 -17.05 -19.82 19.13
CA LEU A 116 -18.38 -19.61 19.74
C LEU A 116 -18.27 -19.39 21.25
N ALA A 117 -17.49 -20.24 21.94
CA ALA A 117 -17.26 -20.10 23.37
C ALA A 117 -16.56 -18.78 23.72
N ALA A 118 -15.59 -18.36 22.90
CA ALA A 118 -14.92 -17.07 23.07
C ALA A 118 -15.91 -15.90 22.92
N GLY A 119 -16.80 -15.95 21.93
CA GLY A 119 -17.87 -14.97 21.77
C GLY A 119 -18.84 -14.93 22.96
N ALA A 120 -19.26 -16.11 23.44
CA ALA A 120 -20.13 -16.25 24.61
C ALA A 120 -19.58 -15.53 25.84
N VAL A 121 -18.34 -15.85 26.21
CA VAL A 121 -17.67 -15.27 27.38
C VAL A 121 -17.47 -13.77 27.18
N THR A 122 -17.10 -13.34 25.97
CA THR A 122 -16.89 -11.93 25.65
C THR A 122 -18.18 -11.12 25.79
N LYS A 123 -19.30 -11.58 25.21
CA LYS A 123 -20.58 -10.86 25.33
C LYS A 123 -20.94 -10.66 26.80
N TYR A 124 -20.92 -11.74 27.58
CA TYR A 124 -21.28 -11.69 28.98
C TYR A 124 -20.40 -10.72 29.77
N GLY A 125 -19.07 -10.82 29.61
CA GLY A 125 -18.13 -9.96 30.33
C GLY A 125 -18.20 -8.48 29.92
N VAL A 126 -18.29 -8.20 28.61
CA VAL A 126 -18.37 -6.81 28.11
C VAL A 126 -19.71 -6.17 28.49
N LYS A 127 -20.82 -6.92 28.40
CA LYS A 127 -22.13 -6.43 28.82
C LYS A 127 -22.15 -6.11 30.31
N ASP A 128 -21.63 -6.99 31.17
CA ASP A 128 -21.55 -6.75 32.61
C ASP A 128 -20.78 -5.47 32.94
N ALA A 129 -19.61 -5.28 32.32
CA ALA A 129 -18.79 -4.09 32.50
C ALA A 129 -19.49 -2.82 32.00
N ALA A 130 -20.10 -2.86 30.82
CA ALA A 130 -20.81 -1.72 30.23
C ALA A 130 -22.05 -1.33 31.07
N GLU A 131 -22.85 -2.30 31.51
CA GLU A 131 -24.00 -2.05 32.37
C GLU A 131 -23.57 -1.52 33.75
N HIS A 132 -22.42 -1.95 34.29
CA HIS A 132 -21.87 -1.38 35.51
C HIS A 132 -21.46 0.09 35.38
N LEU A 133 -20.98 0.50 34.21
CA LEU A 133 -20.55 1.87 33.92
C LEU A 133 -21.72 2.79 33.58
N LEU A 134 -22.72 2.29 32.85
CA LEU A 134 -23.76 3.12 32.25
C LEU A 134 -25.08 3.14 33.04
N LEU A 135 -25.38 2.06 33.79
CA LEU A 135 -26.70 1.80 34.36
C LEU A 135 -26.67 1.64 35.89
N ASP A 136 -27.76 2.09 36.52
CA ASP A 136 -28.05 1.76 37.91
C ASP A 136 -28.30 0.25 38.06
N LYS A 137 -27.97 -0.28 39.24
CA LYS A 137 -28.05 -1.73 39.52
C LYS A 137 -29.41 -2.36 39.19
N LYS A 138 -30.51 -1.64 39.40
CA LYS A 138 -31.89 -2.11 39.14
C LYS A 138 -32.23 -2.21 37.65
N ASP A 139 -31.46 -1.53 36.79
CA ASP A 139 -31.72 -1.41 35.37
C ASP A 139 -30.80 -2.30 34.52
N ARG A 140 -29.96 -3.10 35.17
CA ARG A 140 -29.07 -4.07 34.53
C ARG A 140 -29.86 -5.27 34.03
N THR A 141 -29.53 -5.76 32.84
CA THR A 141 -30.27 -6.81 32.13
C THR A 141 -29.44 -8.06 31.86
N LEU A 142 -28.17 -8.07 32.30
CA LEU A 142 -27.28 -9.22 32.18
C LEU A 142 -27.93 -10.50 32.71
N SER A 143 -27.83 -11.57 31.92
CA SER A 143 -28.36 -12.89 32.25
C SER A 143 -27.49 -14.01 31.65
N SER A 144 -27.68 -15.25 32.12
CA SER A 144 -27.01 -16.41 31.53
C SER A 144 -27.37 -16.65 30.06
N LYS A 145 -28.49 -16.09 29.57
CA LYS A 145 -28.86 -16.13 28.14
C LYS A 145 -27.86 -15.36 27.28
N ASP A 146 -27.16 -14.37 27.84
CA ASP A 146 -26.13 -13.62 27.11
C ASP A 146 -24.91 -14.48 26.75
N LEU A 147 -24.67 -15.61 27.43
CA LEU A 147 -23.66 -16.58 26.99
C LEU A 147 -24.09 -17.27 25.67
N LEU A 148 -25.36 -17.66 25.57
CA LEU A 148 -25.89 -18.26 24.34
C LEU A 148 -25.90 -17.24 23.21
N TRP A 149 -26.35 -16.02 23.49
CA TRP A 149 -26.37 -14.96 22.48
C TRP A 149 -24.98 -14.54 22.04
N GLY A 150 -23.98 -14.54 22.94
CA GLY A 150 -22.60 -14.28 22.53
C GLY A 150 -22.03 -15.34 21.57
N SER A 151 -22.51 -16.58 21.65
CA SER A 151 -22.18 -17.61 20.62
C SER A 151 -22.82 -17.28 19.27
N VAL A 152 -24.08 -16.81 19.26
CA VAL A 152 -24.77 -16.39 18.03
C VAL A 152 -24.07 -15.17 17.42
N ASP A 153 -23.66 -14.20 18.24
CA ASP A 153 -22.91 -13.02 17.81
C ASP A 153 -21.55 -13.41 17.21
N ALA A 154 -20.85 -14.38 17.80
CA ALA A 154 -19.64 -14.95 17.21
C ALA A 154 -19.90 -15.60 15.84
N MET A 155 -20.98 -16.39 15.68
CA MET A 155 -21.35 -16.91 14.36
C MET A 155 -21.63 -15.81 13.35
N ALA A 156 -22.36 -14.77 13.78
CA ALA A 156 -22.65 -13.62 12.93
C ALA A 156 -21.37 -12.91 12.48
N GLY A 157 -20.42 -12.69 13.40
CA GLY A 157 -19.10 -12.13 13.09
C GLY A 157 -18.29 -12.99 12.12
N ILE A 158 -18.25 -14.31 12.35
CA ILE A 158 -17.56 -15.26 11.46
C ILE A 158 -18.16 -15.23 10.05
N GLY A 159 -19.49 -15.29 9.94
CA GLY A 159 -20.17 -15.24 8.65
C GLY A 159 -20.00 -13.91 7.93
N ALA A 160 -20.09 -12.79 8.65
CA ALA A 160 -19.78 -11.46 8.14
C ALA A 160 -18.35 -11.38 7.59
N SER A 161 -17.37 -11.87 8.35
CA SER A 161 -15.95 -11.89 7.95
C SER A 161 -15.70 -12.75 6.70
N ALA A 162 -16.37 -13.90 6.59
CA ALA A 162 -16.29 -14.74 5.39
C ALA A 162 -16.87 -14.04 4.15
N ALA A 163 -18.03 -13.39 4.29
CA ALA A 163 -18.65 -12.62 3.21
C ALA A 163 -17.81 -11.40 2.81
N GLU A 164 -17.28 -10.67 3.79
CA GLU A 164 -16.32 -9.58 3.57
C GLU A 164 -15.09 -10.04 2.79
N SER A 165 -14.51 -11.18 3.17
CA SER A 165 -13.31 -11.72 2.53
C SER A 165 -13.56 -12.08 1.06
N ALA A 166 -14.72 -12.66 0.75
CA ALA A 166 -15.10 -12.97 -0.62
C ALA A 166 -15.29 -11.70 -1.47
N VAL A 167 -15.95 -10.68 -0.92
CA VAL A 167 -16.17 -9.40 -1.62
C VAL A 167 -14.87 -8.61 -1.76
N ALA A 168 -14.05 -8.57 -0.71
CA ALA A 168 -12.71 -7.96 -0.75
C ALA A 168 -11.88 -8.60 -1.87
N LYS A 169 -11.85 -9.93 -1.95
CA LYS A 169 -11.13 -10.64 -3.02
C LYS A 169 -11.58 -10.21 -4.41
N LYS A 170 -12.90 -10.18 -4.66
CA LYS A 170 -13.45 -9.77 -5.95
C LYS A 170 -13.12 -8.30 -6.29
N ILE A 171 -13.28 -7.39 -5.32
CA ILE A 171 -12.97 -5.97 -5.50
C ILE A 171 -11.48 -5.79 -5.79
N MET A 172 -10.60 -6.37 -4.97
CA MET A 172 -9.15 -6.25 -5.16
C MET A 172 -8.70 -6.84 -6.49
N THR A 173 -9.18 -8.03 -6.87
CA THR A 173 -8.86 -8.61 -8.18
C THR A 173 -9.30 -7.69 -9.33
N ASN A 174 -10.48 -7.07 -9.24
CA ASN A 174 -10.95 -6.13 -10.26
C ASN A 174 -10.09 -4.85 -10.29
N VAL A 175 -9.74 -4.29 -9.14
CA VAL A 175 -8.84 -3.13 -9.05
C VAL A 175 -7.48 -3.46 -9.67
N GLY A 176 -6.89 -4.61 -9.34
CA GLY A 176 -5.61 -5.01 -9.93
C GLY A 176 -5.69 -5.28 -11.42
N ARG A 177 -6.76 -5.90 -11.93
CA ARG A 177 -6.98 -6.06 -13.38
C ARG A 177 -7.16 -4.73 -14.11
N ASN A 178 -7.80 -3.76 -13.47
CA ASN A 178 -7.94 -2.42 -14.05
C ASN A 178 -6.58 -1.71 -14.18
N VAL A 179 -5.63 -1.99 -13.28
CA VAL A 179 -4.30 -1.36 -13.30
C VAL A 179 -3.28 -2.14 -14.12
N LEU A 180 -3.23 -3.47 -13.97
CA LEU A 180 -2.25 -4.32 -14.63
C LEU A 180 -2.71 -4.90 -15.98
N GLY A 181 -4.01 -4.82 -16.29
CA GLY A 181 -4.62 -5.40 -17.48
C GLY A 181 -5.53 -6.60 -17.18
N GLY A 182 -6.53 -6.83 -18.05
CA GLY A 182 -7.58 -7.83 -17.85
C GLY A 182 -7.09 -9.28 -17.84
N ASP A 183 -5.99 -9.55 -18.53
CA ASP A 183 -5.45 -10.90 -18.74
C ASP A 183 -4.52 -11.38 -17.59
N VAL A 184 -4.26 -10.53 -16.61
CA VAL A 184 -3.39 -10.86 -15.47
C VAL A 184 -4.02 -11.93 -14.58
N ALA A 185 -3.18 -12.87 -14.12
CA ALA A 185 -3.56 -13.92 -13.20
C ALA A 185 -4.30 -13.37 -11.97
N ALA A 186 -5.36 -14.06 -11.53
CA ALA A 186 -6.24 -13.55 -10.48
C ALA A 186 -5.52 -13.31 -9.15
N THR A 187 -4.47 -14.08 -8.85
CA THR A 187 -3.60 -13.91 -7.67
C THR A 187 -2.78 -12.63 -7.78
N THR A 188 -2.05 -12.44 -8.87
CA THR A 188 -1.27 -11.21 -9.15
C THR A 188 -2.17 -9.97 -9.14
N ALA A 189 -3.33 -10.04 -9.76
CA ALA A 189 -4.31 -8.97 -9.74
C ALA A 189 -4.87 -8.72 -8.32
N PHE A 190 -5.11 -9.76 -7.54
CA PHE A 190 -5.53 -9.59 -6.15
C PHE A 190 -4.46 -8.88 -5.31
N ASP A 191 -3.20 -9.29 -5.42
CA ASP A 191 -2.09 -8.71 -4.66
C ASP A 191 -1.84 -7.24 -5.07
N ALA A 192 -1.85 -6.95 -6.36
CA ALA A 192 -1.77 -5.59 -6.87
C ALA A 192 -2.95 -4.74 -6.39
N GLY A 193 -4.18 -5.25 -6.45
CA GLY A 193 -5.37 -4.56 -5.96
C GLY A 193 -5.30 -4.25 -4.47
N LYS A 194 -4.74 -5.18 -3.67
CA LYS A 194 -4.49 -4.97 -2.24
C LYS A 194 -3.47 -3.85 -2.01
N MET A 195 -2.37 -3.82 -2.76
CA MET A 195 -1.38 -2.73 -2.70
C MET A 195 -2.02 -1.40 -3.08
N ILE A 196 -2.71 -1.34 -4.22
CA ILE A 196 -3.40 -0.14 -4.72
C ILE A 196 -4.42 0.38 -3.71
N SER A 197 -5.21 -0.51 -3.10
CA SER A 197 -6.23 -0.09 -2.12
C SER A 197 -5.64 0.37 -0.80
N LYS A 198 -4.47 -0.16 -0.41
CA LYS A 198 -3.73 0.32 0.75
C LYS A 198 -3.21 1.75 0.52
N GLU A 199 -2.70 2.04 -0.67
CA GLU A 199 -2.08 3.33 -1.00
C GLU A 199 -3.09 4.38 -1.51
N SER A 200 -4.21 3.97 -2.13
CA SER A 200 -5.23 4.89 -2.64
C SER A 200 -6.36 5.11 -1.65
N LEU A 201 -6.61 6.36 -1.26
CA LEU A 201 -7.78 6.72 -0.44
C LEU A 201 -9.10 6.34 -1.11
N PHE A 202 -9.19 6.51 -2.43
CA PHE A 202 -10.40 6.21 -3.19
C PHE A 202 -10.69 4.71 -3.19
N TRP A 203 -9.73 3.89 -3.60
CA TRP A 203 -9.90 2.43 -3.66
C TRP A 203 -10.00 1.81 -2.27
N GLY A 204 -9.21 2.28 -1.30
CA GLY A 204 -9.30 1.86 0.09
C GLY A 204 -10.65 2.21 0.71
N GLY A 205 -11.14 3.43 0.49
CA GLY A 205 -12.46 3.86 0.96
C GLY A 205 -13.59 3.05 0.33
N GLN A 206 -13.59 2.88 -1.00
CA GLN A 206 -14.59 2.09 -1.70
C GLN A 206 -14.59 0.62 -1.24
N SER A 207 -13.40 0.02 -1.07
CA SER A 207 -13.26 -1.35 -0.58
C SER A 207 -13.80 -1.48 0.84
N ASN A 208 -13.45 -0.58 1.75
CA ASN A 208 -13.91 -0.62 3.14
C ASN A 208 -15.42 -0.37 3.27
N VAL A 209 -16.00 0.53 2.47
CA VAL A 209 -17.46 0.73 2.41
C VAL A 209 -18.15 -0.53 1.91
N ALA A 210 -17.69 -1.11 0.79
CA ALA A 210 -18.31 -2.30 0.23
C ALA A 210 -18.21 -3.51 1.16
N ARG A 211 -17.05 -3.70 1.81
CA ARG A 211 -16.87 -4.70 2.86
C ARG A 211 -17.80 -4.45 4.03
N GLY A 212 -17.84 -3.21 4.54
CA GLY A 212 -18.72 -2.83 5.63
C GLY A 212 -20.19 -3.09 5.33
N LEU A 213 -20.68 -2.71 4.14
CA LEU A 213 -22.04 -2.99 3.71
C LEU A 213 -22.34 -4.49 3.72
N VAL A 214 -21.45 -5.30 3.16
CA VAL A 214 -21.65 -6.76 3.03
C VAL A 214 -21.52 -7.46 4.38
N GLY A 215 -20.50 -7.14 5.16
CA GLY A 215 -20.32 -7.64 6.52
C GLY A 215 -21.51 -7.27 7.41
N GLY A 216 -22.00 -6.03 7.29
CA GLY A 216 -23.19 -5.55 7.96
C GLY A 216 -24.46 -6.32 7.59
N VAL A 217 -24.72 -6.51 6.29
CA VAL A 217 -25.85 -7.29 5.77
C VAL A 217 -25.80 -8.74 6.24
N THR A 218 -24.65 -9.41 6.09
CA THR A 218 -24.49 -10.82 6.45
C THR A 218 -24.53 -11.03 7.96
N GLY A 219 -23.84 -10.19 8.72
CA GLY A 219 -23.85 -10.24 10.18
C GLY A 219 -25.25 -10.02 10.74
N ALA A 220 -25.94 -8.99 10.27
CA ALA A 220 -27.31 -8.72 10.68
C ALA A 220 -28.26 -9.86 10.29
N GLY A 221 -28.14 -10.45 9.11
CA GLY A 221 -28.98 -11.59 8.71
C GLY A 221 -28.78 -12.84 9.57
N ILE A 222 -27.52 -13.19 9.88
CA ILE A 222 -27.20 -14.33 10.77
C ILE A 222 -27.68 -14.07 12.19
N TRP A 223 -27.58 -12.83 12.66
CA TRP A 223 -27.98 -12.43 14.00
C TRP A 223 -29.51 -12.33 14.16
N SER A 224 -30.19 -11.66 13.22
CA SER A 224 -31.61 -11.33 13.33
C SER A 224 -32.50 -12.55 13.13
N THR A 225 -32.12 -13.47 12.25
CA THR A 225 -32.93 -14.67 11.96
C THR A 225 -33.29 -15.47 13.22
N PRO A 226 -32.35 -15.91 14.07
CA PRO A 226 -32.69 -16.63 15.30
C PRO A 226 -33.38 -15.74 16.36
N HIS A 227 -33.04 -14.45 16.44
CA HIS A 227 -33.66 -13.52 17.39
C HIS A 227 -35.15 -13.29 17.08
N ARG A 228 -35.47 -12.89 15.85
CA ARG A 228 -36.84 -12.62 15.42
C ARG A 228 -37.71 -13.87 15.43
N LEU A 229 -37.14 -15.03 15.11
CA LEU A 229 -37.85 -16.30 15.25
C LEU A 229 -38.19 -16.62 16.72
N ALA A 230 -37.27 -16.33 17.65
CA ALA A 230 -37.50 -16.54 19.07
C ALA A 230 -38.52 -15.55 19.65
N GLU A 231 -38.44 -14.27 19.26
CA GLU A 231 -39.36 -13.19 19.66
C GLU A 231 -40.79 -13.46 19.18
N ASN A 232 -40.94 -13.84 17.91
CA ASN A 232 -42.24 -14.07 17.28
C ASN A 232 -42.75 -15.51 17.45
N TRP A 233 -42.09 -16.36 18.26
CA TRP A 233 -42.40 -17.79 18.34
C TRP A 233 -43.85 -18.09 18.75
N GLN A 234 -44.42 -17.28 19.64
CA GLN A 234 -45.82 -17.43 20.06
C GLN A 234 -46.78 -17.01 18.95
N GLU A 235 -46.47 -15.96 18.20
CA GLU A 235 -47.26 -15.56 17.04
C GLU A 235 -47.16 -16.60 15.91
N ILE A 236 -45.99 -17.18 15.67
CA ILE A 236 -45.81 -18.27 14.72
C ILE A 236 -46.64 -19.49 15.12
N LYS A 237 -46.72 -19.82 16.41
CA LYS A 237 -47.57 -20.93 16.89
C LYS A 237 -49.06 -20.65 16.71
N ALA A 238 -49.49 -19.43 17.02
CA ALA A 238 -50.90 -19.05 16.97
C ALA A 238 -51.38 -18.79 15.53
N HIS A 239 -50.55 -18.14 14.72
CA HIS A 239 -50.83 -17.66 13.37
C HIS A 239 -49.60 -17.85 12.46
N PRO A 240 -49.31 -19.07 11.98
CA PRO A 240 -48.05 -19.40 11.32
C PRO A 240 -47.69 -18.49 10.13
N ARG A 241 -48.68 -18.13 9.30
CA ARG A 241 -48.44 -17.27 8.13
C ARG A 241 -48.11 -15.83 8.51
N SER A 242 -48.86 -15.23 9.46
CA SER A 242 -48.59 -13.84 9.88
C SER A 242 -47.31 -13.76 10.68
N GLY A 243 -47.08 -14.68 11.63
CA GLY A 243 -45.87 -14.69 12.44
C GLY A 243 -44.59 -14.89 11.62
N LEU A 244 -44.63 -15.75 10.58
CA LEU A 244 -43.50 -15.90 9.65
C LEU A 244 -43.32 -14.66 8.76
N PHE A 245 -44.40 -14.04 8.31
CA PHE A 245 -44.33 -12.80 7.51
C PHE A 245 -43.73 -11.66 8.33
N THR A 246 -44.22 -11.43 9.55
CA THR A 246 -43.69 -10.42 10.50
C THR A 246 -42.19 -10.64 10.74
N THR A 247 -41.80 -11.88 11.07
CA THR A 247 -40.38 -12.25 11.25
C THR A 247 -39.56 -11.94 10.00
N GLY A 248 -40.06 -12.28 8.82
CA GLY A 248 -39.38 -11.99 7.55
C GLY A 248 -39.20 -10.49 7.31
N THR A 249 -40.20 -9.67 7.62
CA THR A 249 -40.13 -8.21 7.46
C THR A 249 -39.15 -7.57 8.44
N GLU A 250 -39.10 -8.03 9.69
CA GLU A 250 -38.17 -7.52 10.70
C GLU A 250 -36.72 -7.90 10.38
N VAL A 251 -36.49 -9.16 9.97
CA VAL A 251 -35.17 -9.61 9.49
C VAL A 251 -34.70 -8.77 8.30
N ALA A 252 -35.58 -8.47 7.35
CA ALA A 252 -35.23 -7.61 6.21
C ALA A 252 -34.87 -6.18 6.64
N GLY A 253 -35.60 -5.62 7.61
CA GLY A 253 -35.28 -4.32 8.21
C GLY A 253 -33.92 -4.31 8.92
N ASP A 254 -33.65 -5.32 9.73
CA ASP A 254 -32.38 -5.48 10.45
C ASP A 254 -31.21 -5.64 9.47
N ILE A 255 -31.38 -6.39 8.37
CA ILE A 255 -30.38 -6.53 7.30
C ILE A 255 -30.07 -5.19 6.65
N ALA A 256 -31.09 -4.40 6.30
CA ALA A 256 -30.90 -3.08 5.69
C ALA A 256 -30.16 -2.13 6.64
N LEU A 257 -30.53 -2.11 7.92
CA LEU A 257 -29.87 -1.31 8.95
C LEU A 257 -28.42 -1.77 9.17
N GLY A 258 -28.20 -3.08 9.27
CA GLY A 258 -26.88 -3.68 9.42
C GLY A 258 -25.96 -3.29 8.27
N GLY A 259 -26.47 -3.35 7.03
CA GLY A 259 -25.76 -2.84 5.86
C GLY A 259 -25.36 -1.37 6.01
N ALA A 260 -26.32 -0.49 6.31
CA ALA A 260 -26.05 0.95 6.48
C ALA A 260 -25.00 1.24 7.57
N ILE A 261 -25.12 0.60 8.74
CA ILE A 261 -24.16 0.75 9.84
C ILE A 261 -22.79 0.22 9.44
N GLY A 262 -22.72 -0.98 8.86
CA GLY A 262 -21.47 -1.57 8.42
C GLY A 262 -20.76 -0.70 7.38
N GLY A 263 -21.48 -0.15 6.40
CA GLY A 263 -20.94 0.79 5.43
C GLY A 263 -20.41 2.07 6.07
N ALA A 264 -21.15 2.65 7.02
CA ALA A 264 -20.75 3.84 7.77
C ALA A 264 -19.49 3.58 8.63
N LEU A 265 -19.41 2.43 9.31
CA LEU A 265 -18.23 2.01 10.08
C LEU A 265 -17.02 1.77 9.17
N GLY A 266 -17.21 1.15 8.00
CA GLY A 266 -16.16 0.97 7.01
C GLY A 266 -15.58 2.30 6.52
N LEU A 267 -16.45 3.29 6.23
CA LEU A 267 -16.01 4.64 5.87
C LEU A 267 -15.33 5.36 7.03
N GLY A 268 -15.97 5.38 8.21
CA GLY A 268 -15.47 6.05 9.41
C GLY A 268 -14.10 5.50 9.83
N GLY A 269 -13.94 4.17 9.82
CA GLY A 269 -12.66 3.51 10.09
C GLY A 269 -11.57 3.93 9.10
N THR A 270 -11.91 4.08 7.82
CA THR A 270 -10.97 4.59 6.81
C THR A 270 -10.54 6.02 7.10
N LEU A 271 -11.50 6.90 7.42
CA LEU A 271 -11.23 8.30 7.72
C LEU A 271 -10.34 8.45 8.95
N VAL A 272 -10.57 7.65 10.01
CA VAL A 272 -9.75 7.66 11.22
C VAL A 272 -8.37 7.07 10.95
N ALA A 273 -8.28 5.89 10.32
CA ALA A 273 -7.00 5.24 10.05
C ALA A 273 -6.10 6.06 9.11
N ARG A 274 -6.70 6.83 8.19
CA ARG A 274 -5.98 7.60 7.17
C ARG A 274 -6.10 9.12 7.37
N HIS A 275 -6.43 9.57 8.57
CA HIS A 275 -6.66 11.00 8.85
C HIS A 275 -5.44 11.86 8.50
N GLN A 276 -4.21 11.39 8.76
CA GLN A 276 -2.98 12.13 8.42
C GLN A 276 -2.81 12.29 6.92
N GLU A 277 -3.09 11.25 6.14
CA GLU A 277 -2.99 11.30 4.68
C GLU A 277 -4.09 12.18 4.08
N ILE A 278 -5.33 12.07 4.59
CA ILE A 278 -6.45 12.92 4.17
C ILE A 278 -6.11 14.39 4.48
N ALA A 279 -5.64 14.68 5.69
CA ALA A 279 -5.20 16.02 6.07
C ALA A 279 -4.02 16.49 5.21
N GLY A 280 -3.07 15.62 4.90
CA GLY A 280 -1.92 15.91 4.04
C GLY A 280 -2.35 16.25 2.60
N LYS A 281 -3.22 15.45 1.99
CA LYS A 281 -3.76 15.72 0.64
C LYS A 281 -4.68 16.94 0.62
N ALA A 282 -5.50 17.13 1.64
CA ALA A 282 -6.32 18.34 1.77
C ALA A 282 -5.43 19.59 1.91
N LYS A 283 -4.39 19.53 2.75
CA LYS A 283 -3.39 20.58 2.88
C LYS A 283 -2.68 20.84 1.56
N ALA A 284 -2.24 19.81 0.84
CA ALA A 284 -1.59 19.94 -0.47
C ALA A 284 -2.54 20.49 -1.56
N SER A 285 -3.84 20.21 -1.46
CA SER A 285 -4.85 20.75 -2.38
C SER A 285 -5.17 22.23 -2.09
N LEU A 286 -5.27 22.60 -0.81
CA LEU A 286 -5.56 23.97 -0.36
C LEU A 286 -4.34 24.89 -0.41
N PHE A 287 -3.16 24.32 -0.17
CA PHE A 287 -1.86 25.00 -0.16
C PHE A 287 -0.91 24.24 -1.08
N PRO A 288 -1.15 24.25 -2.40
CA PRO A 288 -0.24 23.60 -3.33
C PRO A 288 1.13 24.26 -3.22
N ASP A 289 2.18 23.45 -3.13
CA ASP A 289 3.54 23.96 -3.09
C ASP A 289 3.84 24.72 -4.39
N LYS A 290 3.88 26.05 -4.29
CA LYS A 290 4.04 26.95 -5.45
C LYS A 290 5.42 26.87 -6.10
N ASN A 291 6.38 26.24 -5.43
CA ASN A 291 7.78 26.15 -5.84
C ASN A 291 8.27 24.69 -5.98
N VAL A 292 7.44 23.80 -6.54
CA VAL A 292 7.83 22.40 -6.80
C VAL A 292 8.02 22.18 -8.29
N PHE A 293 9.20 21.69 -8.66
CA PHE A 293 9.44 21.15 -9.98
C PHE A 293 8.75 19.79 -10.11
N LYS A 294 7.89 19.66 -11.12
CA LYS A 294 7.22 18.39 -11.47
C LYS A 294 7.85 17.86 -12.75
N LEU A 295 8.18 16.57 -12.76
CA LEU A 295 8.73 15.86 -13.91
C LEU A 295 8.06 14.49 -13.98
N ASN A 296 7.47 14.16 -15.13
CA ASN A 296 7.00 12.82 -15.40
C ASN A 296 8.12 12.00 -16.03
N THR A 297 8.50 10.89 -15.41
CA THR A 297 9.46 9.96 -16.00
C THR A 297 8.76 8.64 -16.28
N TYR A 298 8.63 8.32 -17.56
CA TYR A 298 8.14 7.03 -18.05
C TYR A 298 9.34 6.10 -18.24
N HIS A 299 9.15 4.82 -17.94
CA HIS A 299 10.19 3.83 -18.14
C HIS A 299 9.62 2.49 -18.55
N VAL A 300 10.47 1.70 -19.21
CA VAL A 300 10.32 0.26 -19.36
C VAL A 300 11.65 -0.39 -19.01
N ASN A 301 11.62 -1.52 -18.35
CA ASN A 301 12.78 -2.28 -17.92
C ASN A 301 12.59 -3.75 -18.24
N ASP A 302 13.67 -4.51 -18.32
CA ASP A 302 13.64 -5.97 -18.51
C ASP A 302 12.76 -6.35 -19.72
N PHE A 303 12.95 -5.61 -20.82
CA PHE A 303 12.16 -5.72 -22.04
C PHE A 303 12.47 -7.01 -22.81
N HIS A 304 13.68 -7.54 -22.67
CA HIS A 304 14.06 -8.88 -23.14
C HIS A 304 13.56 -9.22 -24.55
N SER A 305 13.80 -8.32 -25.50
CA SER A 305 13.48 -8.51 -26.92
C SER A 305 12.01 -8.85 -27.20
N ASN A 306 11.08 -8.36 -26.38
CA ASN A 306 9.63 -8.51 -26.54
C ASN A 306 9.06 -7.56 -27.60
N THR A 307 9.65 -7.63 -28.81
CA THR A 307 9.44 -6.69 -29.92
C THR A 307 7.99 -6.60 -30.38
N GLU A 308 7.20 -7.65 -30.16
CA GLU A 308 5.76 -7.66 -30.43
C GLU A 308 4.98 -6.60 -29.63
N GLN A 309 5.52 -6.14 -28.49
CA GLN A 309 4.87 -5.13 -27.65
C GLN A 309 5.18 -3.69 -28.06
N LEU A 310 6.18 -3.45 -28.92
CA LEU A 310 6.62 -2.10 -29.30
C LEU A 310 5.47 -1.21 -29.81
N PRO A 311 4.55 -1.66 -30.69
CA PRO A 311 3.45 -0.82 -31.16
C PRO A 311 2.50 -0.37 -30.04
N ARG A 312 2.21 -1.29 -29.09
CA ARG A 312 1.36 -1.00 -27.94
C ARG A 312 2.07 -0.04 -26.98
N LEU A 313 3.34 -0.29 -26.69
CA LEU A 313 4.16 0.56 -25.83
C LEU A 313 4.25 1.98 -26.39
N LYS A 314 4.50 2.14 -27.69
CA LYS A 314 4.55 3.46 -28.33
C LYS A 314 3.23 4.21 -28.24
N THR A 315 2.12 3.54 -28.54
CA THR A 315 0.79 4.17 -28.44
C THR A 315 0.50 4.67 -27.02
N LEU A 316 0.82 3.85 -26.00
CA LEU A 316 0.65 4.23 -24.60
C LEU A 316 1.60 5.36 -24.18
N LEU A 317 2.87 5.27 -24.57
CA LEU A 317 3.86 6.30 -24.27
C LEU A 317 3.45 7.65 -24.88
N ASP A 318 3.03 7.68 -26.14
CA ASP A 318 2.56 8.91 -26.80
C ASP A 318 1.38 9.54 -26.09
N ALA A 319 0.38 8.73 -25.71
CA ALA A 319 -0.76 9.21 -24.96
C ALA A 319 -0.34 9.82 -23.62
N GLN A 320 0.61 9.20 -22.91
CA GLN A 320 1.08 9.67 -21.61
C GLN A 320 1.97 10.94 -21.72
N MET A 321 2.85 10.98 -22.72
CA MET A 321 3.66 12.15 -23.04
C MET A 321 2.77 13.34 -23.40
N HIS A 322 1.75 13.14 -24.24
CA HIS A 322 0.78 14.17 -24.58
C HIS A 322 -0.03 14.65 -23.37
N LEU A 323 -0.46 13.74 -22.48
CA LEU A 323 -1.13 14.12 -21.24
C LEU A 323 -0.23 14.97 -20.31
N SER A 324 1.07 14.73 -20.31
CA SER A 324 2.04 15.53 -19.55
C SER A 324 2.18 16.94 -20.14
N GLU A 325 2.30 17.02 -21.46
CA GLU A 325 2.35 18.28 -22.21
C GLU A 325 1.10 19.13 -21.97
N MET A 326 -0.10 18.54 -22.09
CA MET A 326 -1.38 19.22 -21.81
C MET A 326 -1.50 19.74 -20.38
N ARG A 327 -0.74 19.17 -19.43
CA ARG A 327 -0.68 19.61 -18.03
C ARG A 327 0.48 20.59 -17.76
N GLY A 328 1.26 20.94 -18.79
CA GLY A 328 2.48 21.76 -18.64
C GLY A 328 3.54 21.11 -17.76
N VAL A 329 3.57 19.77 -17.68
CA VAL A 329 4.56 19.02 -16.90
C VAL A 329 5.58 18.43 -17.87
N PRO A 330 6.89 18.74 -17.75
CA PRO A 330 7.90 18.12 -18.58
C PRO A 330 7.89 16.60 -18.37
N ALA A 331 8.16 15.87 -19.45
CA ALA A 331 8.17 14.42 -19.44
C ALA A 331 9.37 13.84 -20.18
N ARG A 332 9.78 12.63 -19.79
CA ARG A 332 10.84 11.87 -20.46
C ARG A 332 10.62 10.38 -20.39
N PHE A 333 11.27 9.65 -21.30
CA PHE A 333 11.27 8.19 -21.38
C PHE A 333 12.68 7.65 -21.13
N VAL A 334 12.82 6.64 -20.28
CA VAL A 334 14.13 6.10 -19.83
C VAL A 334 14.12 4.58 -19.76
N ILE A 335 15.28 3.96 -19.93
CA ILE A 335 15.43 2.49 -19.97
C ILE A 335 16.50 2.04 -18.97
N PRO A 336 16.13 1.58 -17.76
CA PRO A 336 17.08 1.07 -16.77
C PRO A 336 17.52 -0.39 -17.07
N GLY A 337 17.76 -0.73 -18.34
CA GLY A 337 18.43 -1.96 -18.75
C GLY A 337 17.59 -3.15 -19.19
N ASP A 338 18.32 -4.18 -19.60
CA ASP A 338 17.89 -5.42 -20.27
C ASP A 338 16.85 -5.22 -21.37
N ILE A 339 17.26 -4.48 -22.39
CA ILE A 339 16.53 -4.42 -23.65
C ILE A 339 16.68 -5.75 -24.40
N GLU A 340 17.86 -6.36 -24.29
CA GLU A 340 18.34 -7.49 -25.06
C GLU A 340 18.03 -8.86 -24.42
N SER A 341 18.23 -9.91 -25.23
CA SER A 341 18.13 -11.32 -24.83
C SER A 341 16.74 -11.73 -24.31
N GLY A 342 16.59 -12.97 -23.84
CA GLY A 342 15.35 -13.49 -23.23
C GLY A 342 14.28 -14.04 -24.21
N ARG A 343 14.34 -13.70 -25.50
CA ARG A 343 13.49 -14.27 -26.56
C ARG A 343 14.31 -14.74 -27.76
N VAL A 344 13.76 -15.68 -28.53
CA VAL A 344 14.33 -16.13 -29.81
C VAL A 344 14.50 -14.97 -30.81
N ASN A 345 13.65 -13.94 -30.72
CA ASN A 345 13.71 -12.75 -31.58
C ASN A 345 15.05 -12.04 -31.52
N PHE A 346 15.74 -12.04 -30.37
CA PHE A 346 17.06 -11.43 -30.19
C PHE A 346 18.08 -11.87 -31.25
N ALA A 347 18.05 -13.16 -31.63
CA ALA A 347 18.94 -13.69 -32.67
C ALA A 347 18.60 -13.17 -34.07
N TYR A 348 17.34 -12.83 -34.33
CA TYR A 348 16.83 -12.31 -35.60
C TYR A 348 16.89 -10.79 -35.69
N THR A 349 17.04 -10.08 -34.58
CA THR A 349 17.16 -8.62 -34.50
C THR A 349 18.61 -8.13 -34.45
N ARG A 350 19.53 -8.96 -34.96
CA ARG A 350 20.98 -8.68 -34.97
C ARG A 350 21.55 -8.43 -33.56
N GLY A 351 21.05 -9.17 -32.57
CA GLY A 351 21.53 -9.09 -31.21
C GLY A 351 21.08 -7.81 -30.49
N GLY A 352 19.82 -7.40 -30.65
CA GLY A 352 19.27 -6.24 -29.93
C GLY A 352 19.24 -4.93 -30.73
N GLU A 353 19.64 -4.91 -32.01
CA GLU A 353 19.72 -3.67 -32.80
C GLU A 353 18.33 -3.07 -33.04
N VAL A 354 17.34 -3.91 -33.35
CA VAL A 354 15.97 -3.46 -33.64
C VAL A 354 15.31 -2.91 -32.39
N GLU A 355 15.49 -3.59 -31.26
CA GLU A 355 14.96 -3.24 -29.95
C GLU A 355 15.48 -1.87 -29.50
N ASN A 356 16.81 -1.70 -29.51
CA ASN A 356 17.45 -0.45 -29.11
C ASN A 356 17.04 0.70 -30.02
N ARG A 357 17.08 0.49 -31.35
CA ARG A 357 16.70 1.53 -32.31
C ARG A 357 15.24 1.93 -32.12
N ALA A 358 14.33 0.98 -31.97
CA ALA A 358 12.92 1.28 -31.73
C ALA A 358 12.71 2.09 -30.44
N LEU A 359 13.28 1.68 -29.31
CA LEU A 359 13.13 2.41 -28.04
C LEU A 359 13.75 3.81 -28.08
N ILE A 360 14.87 3.98 -28.80
CA ILE A 360 15.49 5.29 -29.06
C ILE A 360 14.58 6.17 -29.93
N GLU A 361 14.05 5.63 -31.02
CA GLU A 361 13.08 6.33 -31.90
C GLU A 361 11.77 6.66 -31.17
N MET A 362 11.40 5.88 -30.14
CA MET A 362 10.28 6.19 -29.25
C MET A 362 10.59 7.35 -28.28
N GLY A 363 11.84 7.83 -28.23
CA GLY A 363 12.24 9.03 -27.49
C GLY A 363 12.98 8.76 -26.18
N ALA A 364 13.59 7.57 -26.01
CA ALA A 364 14.40 7.26 -24.83
C ALA A 364 15.53 8.29 -24.64
N LYS A 365 15.79 8.69 -23.40
CA LYS A 365 16.81 9.70 -23.05
C LYS A 365 18.05 9.08 -22.43
N GLU A 366 17.85 8.12 -21.55
CA GLU A 366 18.93 7.40 -20.88
C GLU A 366 18.68 5.90 -21.02
N ILE A 367 19.75 5.18 -21.31
CA ILE A 367 19.78 3.72 -21.35
C ILE A 367 20.89 3.27 -20.39
N VAL A 368 20.57 2.36 -19.48
CA VAL A 368 21.54 1.67 -18.63
C VAL A 368 21.76 0.29 -19.24
N PRO A 369 22.99 -0.19 -19.46
CA PRO A 369 23.20 -1.59 -19.82
C PRO A 369 22.83 -2.47 -18.62
N GLY A 370 22.05 -3.52 -18.85
CA GLY A 370 21.82 -4.56 -17.84
C GLY A 370 22.89 -5.65 -17.88
N ASN A 371 22.54 -6.88 -17.52
CA ASN A 371 23.44 -8.04 -17.62
C ASN A 371 23.32 -8.78 -18.97
N HIS A 372 22.19 -8.67 -19.66
CA HIS A 372 21.95 -9.32 -20.95
C HIS A 372 22.49 -8.62 -22.23
N PRO A 373 22.95 -7.35 -22.24
CA PRO A 373 23.49 -6.73 -23.44
C PRO A 373 24.66 -7.47 -24.10
N TYR A 374 25.33 -8.34 -23.35
CA TYR A 374 26.51 -9.08 -23.78
C TYR A 374 26.21 -10.51 -24.25
N ASP A 375 24.94 -10.93 -24.19
CA ASP A 375 24.56 -12.29 -24.59
C ASP A 375 24.82 -12.55 -26.06
N ALA A 376 25.11 -13.81 -26.39
CA ALA A 376 25.30 -14.31 -27.74
C ALA A 376 24.68 -15.71 -27.90
N PRO A 377 24.33 -16.11 -29.14
CA PRO A 377 23.75 -17.42 -29.41
C PRO A 377 24.55 -18.58 -28.79
N GLY A 378 23.83 -19.53 -28.19
CA GLY A 378 24.43 -20.70 -27.53
C GLY A 378 24.92 -20.45 -26.11
N GLY A 379 24.45 -19.40 -25.43
CA GLY A 379 24.77 -19.12 -24.03
C GLY A 379 26.20 -18.60 -23.82
N ARG A 380 26.78 -17.96 -24.84
CA ARG A 380 28.10 -17.35 -24.77
C ARG A 380 27.95 -15.85 -24.51
N ALA A 381 29.01 -15.23 -23.98
CA ALA A 381 29.11 -13.77 -23.91
C ALA A 381 29.97 -13.24 -25.06
N ASP A 382 29.53 -12.15 -25.69
CA ASP A 382 30.25 -11.40 -26.73
C ASP A 382 30.27 -9.91 -26.35
N VAL A 383 31.25 -9.55 -25.52
CA VAL A 383 31.37 -8.18 -24.98
C VAL A 383 31.59 -7.12 -26.08
N PRO A 384 32.47 -7.33 -27.09
CA PRO A 384 32.66 -6.36 -28.17
C PRO A 384 31.45 -6.13 -29.08
N ARG A 385 30.47 -7.04 -29.11
CA ARG A 385 29.26 -6.89 -29.95
C ARG A 385 28.40 -5.70 -29.55
N TYR A 386 28.14 -5.53 -28.25
CA TYR A 386 27.24 -4.49 -27.77
C TYR A 386 27.67 -3.06 -28.16
N PRO A 387 28.94 -2.62 -27.95
CA PRO A 387 29.35 -1.29 -28.36
C PRO A 387 29.41 -1.14 -29.88
N ALA A 388 29.77 -2.19 -30.62
CA ALA A 388 29.75 -2.17 -32.08
C ALA A 388 28.33 -1.97 -32.66
N MET A 389 27.31 -2.50 -31.99
CA MET A 389 25.90 -2.30 -32.35
C MET A 389 25.39 -0.93 -31.89
N MET A 390 25.66 -0.52 -30.65
CA MET A 390 25.13 0.71 -30.07
C MET A 390 25.76 1.99 -30.64
N GLU A 391 27.05 1.97 -30.99
CA GLU A 391 27.77 3.16 -31.46
C GLU A 391 27.11 3.83 -32.68
N PRO A 392 26.81 3.15 -33.80
CA PRO A 392 26.15 3.81 -34.92
C PRO A 392 24.75 4.33 -34.55
N ILE A 393 24.00 3.63 -33.70
CA ILE A 393 22.68 4.09 -33.25
C ILE A 393 22.81 5.39 -32.45
N LEU A 394 23.76 5.46 -31.52
CA LEU A 394 23.99 6.64 -30.69
C LEU A 394 24.60 7.81 -31.47
N GLN A 395 25.33 7.54 -32.56
CA GLN A 395 25.79 8.58 -33.49
C GLN A 395 24.63 9.21 -34.27
N ASP A 396 23.64 8.40 -34.68
CA ASP A 396 22.40 8.89 -35.30
C ASP A 396 21.50 9.63 -34.30
N HIS A 397 21.64 9.34 -33.00
CA HIS A 397 20.80 9.87 -31.91
C HIS A 397 21.63 10.47 -30.76
N PRO A 398 22.37 11.57 -30.99
CA PRO A 398 23.29 12.16 -30.02
C PRO A 398 22.62 12.70 -28.75
N GLU A 399 21.30 12.87 -28.77
CA GLU A 399 20.50 13.27 -27.62
C GLU A 399 20.34 12.15 -26.58
N VAL A 400 20.63 10.90 -26.92
CA VAL A 400 20.52 9.73 -26.03
C VAL A 400 21.85 9.47 -25.32
N SER A 401 21.80 9.02 -24.07
CA SER A 401 23.00 8.67 -23.31
C SER A 401 22.94 7.22 -22.82
N LEU A 402 23.93 6.42 -23.22
CA LEU A 402 24.22 5.13 -22.59
C LEU A 402 25.06 5.39 -21.33
N ILE A 403 24.53 5.02 -20.16
CA ILE A 403 25.12 5.37 -18.87
C ILE A 403 25.31 4.16 -17.95
N SER A 404 26.51 4.05 -17.37
CA SER A 404 26.80 3.16 -16.24
C SER A 404 28.05 3.64 -15.52
N ALA A 405 27.91 4.01 -14.25
CA ALA A 405 28.99 4.57 -13.45
C ALA A 405 29.90 3.51 -12.85
N ASN A 406 29.38 2.30 -12.62
CA ASN A 406 30.03 1.25 -11.85
C ASN A 406 30.58 0.10 -12.69
N LEU A 407 30.62 0.25 -14.02
CA LEU A 407 31.35 -0.63 -14.91
C LEU A 407 32.65 0.03 -15.38
N ASP A 408 33.78 -0.58 -15.04
CA ASP A 408 35.07 -0.26 -15.65
C ASP A 408 35.25 -1.07 -16.94
N VAL A 409 35.04 -0.36 -18.05
CA VAL A 409 35.13 -0.88 -19.43
C VAL A 409 36.46 -0.55 -20.10
N SER A 410 37.49 -0.14 -19.34
CA SER A 410 38.79 0.29 -19.90
C SER A 410 39.49 -0.77 -20.76
N ALA A 411 39.22 -2.05 -20.51
CA ALA A 411 39.70 -3.16 -21.34
C ALA A 411 39.08 -3.22 -22.75
N TYR A 412 38.00 -2.47 -22.99
CA TYR A 412 37.26 -2.44 -24.25
C TYR A 412 37.15 -1.01 -24.79
N PRO A 413 38.17 -0.52 -25.55
CA PRO A 413 38.26 0.89 -25.96
C PRO A 413 37.06 1.44 -26.71
N GLN A 414 36.25 0.59 -27.35
CA GLN A 414 35.04 0.99 -28.06
C GLN A 414 34.02 1.67 -27.13
N TYR A 415 33.92 1.23 -25.87
CA TYR A 415 32.99 1.83 -24.91
C TYR A 415 33.35 3.25 -24.52
N SER A 416 34.63 3.64 -24.56
CA SER A 416 35.07 4.99 -24.19
C SER A 416 34.43 6.11 -25.01
N ARG A 417 33.88 5.78 -26.19
CA ARG A 417 33.20 6.71 -27.08
C ARG A 417 31.72 6.88 -26.79
N ILE A 418 31.09 5.90 -26.12
CA ILE A 418 29.62 5.81 -26.04
C ILE A 418 29.08 5.66 -24.62
N LEU A 419 29.82 5.02 -23.70
CA LEU A 419 29.39 4.80 -22.33
C LEU A 419 29.92 5.92 -21.43
N LYS A 420 28.99 6.59 -20.74
CA LYS A 420 29.30 7.65 -19.78
C LYS A 420 28.96 7.19 -18.37
N PRO A 421 29.60 7.71 -17.31
CA PRO A 421 29.20 7.38 -15.94
C PRO A 421 27.83 7.99 -15.58
N TYR A 422 27.49 9.14 -16.16
CA TYR A 422 26.24 9.86 -15.89
C TYR A 422 25.84 10.73 -17.09
N ALA A 423 24.60 11.25 -17.05
CA ALA A 423 24.08 12.23 -17.98
C ALA A 423 23.68 13.52 -17.25
N LEU A 424 23.94 14.67 -17.88
CA LEU A 424 23.48 15.98 -17.43
C LEU A 424 22.51 16.56 -18.47
N ARG A 425 21.34 17.01 -18.01
CA ARG A 425 20.35 17.66 -18.87
C ARG A 425 19.86 18.97 -18.27
N ASP A 426 19.77 19.99 -19.09
CA ASP A 426 19.15 21.24 -18.69
C ASP A 426 17.63 21.03 -18.51
N ILE A 427 17.09 21.56 -17.42
CA ILE A 427 15.67 21.52 -17.09
C ILE A 427 15.19 22.90 -16.64
N ASP A 428 13.97 23.25 -17.06
CA ASP A 428 13.27 24.43 -16.59
C ASP A 428 12.54 24.11 -15.28
N THR A 429 12.87 24.83 -14.21
CA THR A 429 12.24 24.66 -12.89
C THR A 429 11.57 25.97 -12.45
N PRO A 430 10.68 25.93 -11.44
CA PRO A 430 10.08 27.16 -10.89
C PRO A 430 11.11 28.18 -10.36
N TRP A 431 12.33 27.75 -10.04
CA TRP A 431 13.42 28.60 -9.56
C TRP A 431 14.48 28.90 -10.64
N GLY A 432 14.16 28.64 -11.91
CA GLY A 432 15.01 28.95 -13.06
C GLY A 432 15.56 27.71 -13.76
N LYS A 433 16.43 27.94 -14.75
CA LYS A 433 17.14 26.87 -15.46
C LYS A 433 18.19 26.24 -14.56
N THR A 434 18.19 24.92 -14.47
CA THR A 434 19.22 24.15 -13.73
C THR A 434 19.55 22.85 -14.47
N LYS A 435 20.53 22.10 -13.99
CA LYS A 435 20.89 20.79 -14.52
C LYS A 435 20.30 19.67 -13.65
N MET A 436 19.72 18.68 -14.32
CA MET A 436 19.39 17.39 -13.76
C MET A 436 20.52 16.41 -14.07
N GLY A 437 21.03 15.76 -13.03
CA GLY A 437 21.99 14.66 -13.11
C GLY A 437 21.32 13.30 -13.02
N THR A 438 21.68 12.39 -13.91
CA THR A 438 21.24 10.99 -13.88
C THR A 438 22.45 10.07 -13.77
N VAL A 439 22.50 9.24 -12.73
CA VAL A 439 23.51 8.17 -12.59
C VAL A 439 22.94 6.86 -13.13
N GLY A 440 23.71 6.15 -13.96
CA GLY A 440 23.40 4.77 -14.36
C GLY A 440 24.16 3.78 -13.48
N LEU A 441 23.54 2.67 -13.06
CA LEU A 441 24.19 1.60 -12.30
C LEU A 441 23.78 0.23 -12.83
N THR A 442 24.74 -0.67 -12.98
CA THR A 442 24.54 -2.04 -13.50
C THR A 442 24.92 -3.08 -12.45
N THR A 443 24.18 -4.19 -12.37
CA THR A 443 24.51 -5.34 -11.51
C THR A 443 25.90 -5.92 -11.82
N ASP A 444 26.49 -6.64 -10.86
CA ASP A 444 27.79 -7.31 -11.04
C ASP A 444 27.73 -8.43 -12.08
N GLU A 445 26.55 -9.00 -12.33
CA GLU A 445 26.31 -9.95 -13.42
C GLU A 445 26.60 -9.36 -14.81
N GLY A 446 26.54 -8.03 -14.97
CA GLY A 446 26.90 -7.34 -16.21
C GLY A 446 28.41 -7.18 -16.42
N ALA A 447 29.24 -7.48 -15.41
CA ALA A 447 30.70 -7.41 -15.52
C ALA A 447 31.31 -8.68 -16.14
N LEU A 448 31.01 -8.89 -17.42
CA LEU A 448 31.49 -10.04 -18.19
C LEU A 448 32.86 -9.79 -18.84
N GLY A 449 33.61 -10.87 -19.05
CA GLY A 449 34.93 -10.80 -19.68
C GLY A 449 35.94 -10.05 -18.81
N GLN A 450 36.45 -8.92 -19.33
CA GLN A 450 37.39 -8.05 -18.61
C GLN A 450 36.75 -6.76 -18.08
N ILE A 451 35.42 -6.63 -18.16
CA ILE A 451 34.71 -5.53 -17.50
C ILE A 451 34.80 -5.76 -16.00
N LYS A 452 35.17 -4.74 -15.23
CA LYS A 452 35.17 -4.83 -13.77
C LYS A 452 33.98 -4.11 -13.20
N TRP A 453 33.37 -4.68 -12.17
CA TRP A 453 32.31 -4.05 -11.42
C TRP A 453 32.85 -3.29 -10.21
N GLN A 454 32.20 -2.19 -9.86
CA GLN A 454 32.51 -1.37 -8.69
C GLN A 454 31.28 -1.29 -7.78
N ASP A 455 31.52 -1.13 -6.48
CA ASP A 455 30.42 -1.03 -5.49
C ASP A 455 29.49 0.15 -5.82
N PRO A 456 28.15 -0.04 -5.90
CA PRO A 456 27.26 0.96 -6.47
C PRO A 456 27.13 2.20 -5.59
N LEU A 457 27.15 2.06 -4.26
CA LEU A 457 26.96 3.17 -3.33
C LEU A 457 28.07 4.24 -3.43
N PRO A 458 29.36 3.93 -3.19
CA PRO A 458 30.43 4.91 -3.29
C PRO A 458 30.57 5.43 -4.72
N THR A 459 30.28 4.60 -5.73
CA THR A 459 30.29 5.02 -7.14
C THR A 459 29.20 6.06 -7.43
N ALA A 460 27.96 5.81 -7.00
CA ALA A 460 26.84 6.74 -7.16
C ALA A 460 27.11 8.06 -6.43
N MET A 461 27.63 7.99 -5.20
CA MET A 461 28.01 9.18 -4.44
C MET A 461 29.08 9.99 -5.17
N ALA A 462 30.14 9.35 -5.68
CA ALA A 462 31.19 10.03 -6.43
C ALA A 462 30.67 10.65 -7.73
N ALA A 463 29.78 9.97 -8.45
CA ALA A 463 29.14 10.52 -9.65
C ALA A 463 28.26 11.74 -9.32
N ILE A 464 27.48 11.68 -8.24
CA ILE A 464 26.65 12.80 -7.77
C ILE A 464 27.51 14.01 -7.41
N GLU A 465 28.62 13.82 -6.68
CA GLU A 465 29.53 14.93 -6.33
C GLU A 465 30.16 15.58 -7.57
N LYS A 466 30.54 14.79 -8.59
CA LYS A 466 31.00 15.33 -9.87
C LYS A 466 29.91 16.15 -10.57
N MET A 467 28.70 15.64 -10.65
CA MET A 467 27.57 16.36 -11.25
C MET A 467 27.21 17.64 -10.49
N LYS A 468 27.32 17.65 -9.15
CA LYS A 468 27.16 18.87 -8.33
C LYS A 468 28.20 19.92 -8.70
N ALA A 469 29.47 19.52 -8.84
CA ALA A 469 30.53 20.42 -9.28
C ALA A 469 30.28 20.99 -10.69
N GLU A 470 29.56 20.24 -11.53
CA GLU A 470 29.11 20.69 -12.86
C GLU A 470 27.76 21.46 -12.85
N GLY A 471 27.23 21.79 -11.67
CA GLY A 471 26.06 22.65 -11.50
C GLY A 471 24.71 21.93 -11.48
N ALA A 472 24.67 20.59 -11.36
CA ALA A 472 23.43 19.87 -11.17
C ALA A 472 22.85 20.08 -9.75
N THR A 473 21.53 20.26 -9.67
CA THR A 473 20.81 20.43 -8.40
C THR A 473 19.71 19.40 -8.18
N VAL A 474 19.38 18.63 -9.21
CA VAL A 474 18.38 17.56 -9.17
C VAL A 474 19.05 16.26 -9.60
N PHE A 475 18.86 15.19 -8.84
CA PHE A 475 19.51 13.90 -9.10
C PHE A 475 18.48 12.78 -9.23
N GLN A 476 18.69 11.85 -10.14
CA GLN A 476 17.96 10.58 -10.24
C GLN A 476 18.94 9.44 -10.51
N ILE A 477 18.58 8.23 -10.09
CA ILE A 477 19.35 7.03 -10.38
C ILE A 477 18.51 6.14 -11.30
N HIS A 478 19.12 5.66 -12.38
CA HIS A 478 18.60 4.58 -13.22
C HIS A 478 19.44 3.35 -12.92
N SER A 479 18.80 2.29 -12.47
CA SER A 479 19.45 1.16 -11.84
C SER A 479 19.02 -0.15 -12.46
N HIS A 480 20.00 -0.98 -12.74
CA HIS A 480 19.83 -2.37 -13.12
C HIS A 480 20.50 -3.27 -12.08
N LEU A 481 20.25 -3.00 -10.79
CA LEU A 481 20.83 -3.74 -9.66
C LEU A 481 19.87 -4.79 -9.06
N GLY A 482 18.57 -4.66 -9.31
CA GLY A 482 17.53 -5.44 -8.63
C GLY A 482 16.97 -4.72 -7.41
N LEU A 483 15.69 -4.91 -7.13
CA LEU A 483 14.97 -4.21 -6.05
C LEU A 483 15.66 -4.34 -4.69
N GLY A 484 16.20 -5.51 -4.36
CA GLY A 484 16.91 -5.73 -3.09
C GLY A 484 18.16 -4.86 -2.94
N GLU A 485 18.95 -4.73 -4.00
CA GLU A 485 20.15 -3.89 -4.01
C GLU A 485 19.79 -2.40 -4.11
N ASP A 486 18.72 -2.04 -4.82
CA ASP A 486 18.20 -0.67 -4.85
C ASP A 486 17.75 -0.19 -3.47
N ILE A 487 17.16 -1.07 -2.66
CA ILE A 487 16.81 -0.76 -1.26
C ILE A 487 18.08 -0.49 -0.44
N LYS A 488 19.13 -1.33 -0.58
CA LYS A 488 20.41 -1.13 0.13
C LYS A 488 21.09 0.16 -0.30
N LEU A 489 21.09 0.45 -1.61
CA LEU A 489 21.61 1.68 -2.17
C LEU A 489 20.88 2.90 -1.59
N ALA A 490 19.55 2.89 -1.60
CA ALA A 490 18.74 3.97 -1.04
C ALA A 490 19.00 4.18 0.47
N GLN A 491 19.08 3.10 1.26
CA GLN A 491 19.45 3.17 2.68
C GLN A 491 20.85 3.78 2.87
N GLY A 492 21.81 3.37 2.04
CA GLY A 492 23.16 3.93 2.03
C GLY A 492 23.17 5.43 1.70
N LEU A 493 22.43 5.86 0.69
CA LEU A 493 22.30 7.27 0.31
C LEU A 493 21.66 8.09 1.44
N ILE A 494 20.59 7.58 2.07
CA ILE A 494 19.92 8.24 3.20
C ILE A 494 20.87 8.39 4.39
N LYS A 495 21.61 7.33 4.74
CA LYS A 495 22.59 7.33 5.83
C LYS A 495 23.70 8.36 5.58
N ASN A 496 24.09 8.57 4.32
CA ASN A 496 25.08 9.55 3.92
C ASN A 496 24.50 10.93 3.57
N ASN A 497 23.20 11.17 3.86
CA ASN A 497 22.50 12.43 3.58
C ASN A 497 22.56 12.87 2.10
N VAL A 498 22.61 11.90 1.18
CA VAL A 498 22.59 12.16 -0.26
C VAL A 498 21.14 12.19 -0.74
N LYS A 499 20.75 13.33 -1.30
CA LYS A 499 19.38 13.55 -1.81
C LYS A 499 19.30 13.17 -3.28
N VAL A 500 18.41 12.23 -3.59
CA VAL A 500 18.00 11.89 -4.96
C VAL A 500 16.48 11.90 -5.04
N SER A 501 15.95 12.16 -6.23
CA SER A 501 14.51 12.25 -6.49
C SER A 501 13.84 10.87 -6.50
N GLY A 502 14.63 9.82 -6.69
CA GLY A 502 14.18 8.43 -6.73
C GLY A 502 15.15 7.54 -7.47
N ILE A 503 14.88 6.23 -7.39
CA ILE A 503 15.57 5.18 -8.15
C ILE A 503 14.55 4.56 -9.12
N ILE A 504 14.91 4.50 -10.40
CA ILE A 504 14.15 3.76 -11.41
C ILE A 504 14.92 2.46 -11.64
N GLY A 505 14.41 1.38 -11.05
CA GLY A 505 15.05 0.06 -10.97
C GLY A 505 14.64 -0.89 -12.09
N ALA A 506 15.30 -2.05 -12.11
CA ALA A 506 15.16 -3.15 -13.07
C ALA A 506 15.79 -4.44 -12.50
N HIS A 507 16.07 -5.45 -13.35
CA HIS A 507 16.78 -6.70 -13.06
C HIS A 507 15.96 -7.75 -12.29
N SER A 508 15.27 -7.37 -11.21
CA SER A 508 14.49 -8.33 -10.40
C SER A 508 13.09 -8.64 -10.93
N HIS A 509 12.69 -8.00 -12.04
CA HIS A 509 11.37 -8.10 -12.70
C HIS A 509 10.17 -7.78 -11.78
N ASP A 510 10.38 -6.98 -10.72
CA ASP A 510 9.32 -6.59 -9.80
C ASP A 510 8.36 -5.60 -10.47
N ALA A 511 7.07 -5.92 -10.50
CA ALA A 511 6.03 -4.99 -10.90
C ALA A 511 5.56 -4.20 -9.67
N LEU A 512 5.99 -2.95 -9.56
CA LEU A 512 5.63 -2.06 -8.46
C LEU A 512 4.48 -1.13 -8.87
N PRO A 513 3.20 -1.48 -8.60
CA PRO A 513 2.05 -0.62 -8.95
C PRO A 513 2.07 0.72 -8.21
N THR A 514 2.85 0.81 -7.13
CA THR A 514 3.11 2.02 -6.34
C THR A 514 4.59 2.05 -5.96
N PRO A 515 5.21 3.25 -5.82
CA PRO A 515 6.61 3.33 -5.44
C PRO A 515 6.87 2.67 -4.08
N TYR A 516 7.99 1.95 -3.98
CA TYR A 516 8.51 1.48 -2.70
C TYR A 516 9.29 2.61 -2.02
N TRP A 517 8.80 3.11 -0.88
CA TRP A 517 9.44 4.20 -0.17
C TRP A 517 10.44 3.68 0.88
N VAL A 518 11.73 3.95 0.67
CA VAL A 518 12.77 3.63 1.65
C VAL A 518 12.81 4.72 2.71
N GLU A 519 12.47 4.34 3.95
CA GLU A 519 12.38 5.23 5.13
C GLU A 519 11.52 6.49 4.88
N GLY A 520 10.54 6.42 3.98
CA GLY A 520 9.70 7.55 3.60
C GLY A 520 10.43 8.68 2.85
N LYS A 521 11.66 8.45 2.36
CA LYS A 521 12.52 9.49 1.77
C LYS A 521 12.81 9.28 0.29
N ILE A 522 13.27 8.09 -0.10
CA ILE A 522 13.65 7.79 -1.49
C ILE A 522 12.62 6.81 -2.07
N PRO A 523 11.89 7.18 -3.13
CA PRO A 523 11.02 6.26 -3.83
C PRO A 523 11.82 5.40 -4.82
N ILE A 524 11.47 4.11 -4.88
CA ILE A 524 11.95 3.15 -5.88
C ILE A 524 10.77 2.71 -6.74
N VAL A 525 10.94 2.67 -8.05
CA VAL A 525 9.92 2.18 -9.00
C VAL A 525 10.53 1.16 -9.96
N GLN A 526 9.72 0.20 -10.39
CA GLN A 526 10.06 -0.81 -11.39
C GLN A 526 8.76 -1.26 -12.09
N ALA A 527 8.84 -1.55 -13.39
CA ALA A 527 7.68 -1.83 -14.24
C ALA A 527 7.49 -3.32 -14.56
N GLY A 528 8.07 -4.23 -13.77
CA GLY A 528 8.01 -5.67 -14.01
C GLY A 528 8.91 -6.10 -15.17
N HIS A 529 8.49 -7.12 -15.89
CA HIS A 529 9.09 -7.57 -17.15
C HIS A 529 8.04 -7.46 -18.25
N SER A 530 8.44 -6.98 -19.44
CA SER A 530 7.55 -6.89 -20.61
C SER A 530 7.63 -8.14 -21.46
#